data_AF-A0A7V0RL79-F1
#
_entry.id   AF-A0A7V0RL79-F1
#
_cell.length_a   1.000
_cell.length_b   1.000
_cell.length_c   1.000
_cell.angle_alpha   90.00
_cell.angle_beta   90.00
_cell.angle_gamma   90.00
#
_symmetry.space_group_name_H-M   'P 1'
#
loop_
_entity.id
_entity.type
_entity.pdbx_description
1 polymer ?
#
loop_
_entity_poly.entity_id
_entity_poly.type
_entity_poly.pdbx_seq_one_letter_code
_entity_poly.pdbx_strand_id
1 'polypeptide(L)' 'MAEKNLAPVEMWKSPTCGCCNGWVKHMQSAGYAVKARDVSQDVLSKIKRQAGISDDLQSCHTAKIGGYAIEG' A
#
# COMPACT_ATOMS: atom_id res chain seq x y z
N MET A 1 -2.33 26.84 -11.97
CA MET A 1 -1.75 25.74 -11.16
C MET A 1 -2.72 24.59 -11.26
N ALA A 2 -2.39 23.50 -11.96
CA ALA A 2 -3.30 22.38 -12.11
C ALA A 2 -3.46 21.69 -10.74
N GLU A 3 -4.69 21.60 -10.23
CA GLU A 3 -5.00 20.77 -9.07
C GLU A 3 -4.68 19.32 -9.44
N LYS A 4 -3.63 18.77 -8.81
CA LYS A 4 -3.25 17.38 -8.96
C LYS A 4 -4.28 16.54 -8.22
N ASN A 5 -5.37 16.19 -8.89
CA ASN A 5 -6.42 15.34 -8.33
C ASN A 5 -5.93 13.88 -8.31
N LEU A 6 -5.05 13.58 -7.35
CA LEU A 6 -4.43 12.27 -7.19
C LEU A 6 -5.42 11.30 -6.54
N ALA A 7 -5.48 10.08 -7.06
CA ALA A 7 -6.30 9.03 -6.47
C ALA A 7 -5.83 8.72 -5.03
N PRO A 8 -6.75 8.48 -4.08
CA PRO A 8 -6.37 8.10 -2.73
C PRO A 8 -5.63 6.76 -2.72
N VAL A 9 -4.70 6.64 -1.78
CA VAL A 9 -3.87 5.45 -1.60
C VAL A 9 -4.34 4.73 -0.34
N GLU A 10 -4.82 3.50 -0.47
CA GLU A 10 -5.04 2.62 0.68
C GLU A 10 -3.90 1.62 0.76
N MET A 11 -3.23 1.54 1.90
CA MET A 11 -2.11 0.62 2.10
C MET A 11 -2.35 -0.26 3.32
N TRP A 12 -2.08 -1.55 3.16
CA TRP A 12 -2.06 -2.54 4.24
C TRP A 12 -0.64 -3.04 4.41
N LYS A 13 -0.11 -2.99 5.62
CA LYS A 13 1.27 -3.37 5.90
C LYS A 13 1.41 -4.21 7.16
N SER A 14 2.55 -4.91 7.25
CA SER A 14 3.01 -5.46 8.53
C SER A 14 3.23 -4.34 9.56
N PRO A 15 2.82 -4.51 10.83
CA PRO A 15 3.06 -3.52 11.89
C PRO A 15 4.55 -3.28 12.13
N THR A 16 5.38 -4.29 11.86
CA THR A 16 6.79 -4.32 12.25
C THR A 16 7.78 -3.90 11.15
N CYS A 17 7.37 -3.64 9.89
CA CYS A 17 8.33 -3.15 8.88
C CYS A 17 8.50 -1.63 8.94
N GLY A 18 9.67 -1.19 9.37
CA GLY A 18 10.08 0.22 9.30
C GLY A 18 10.19 0.75 7.86
N CYS A 19 10.47 -0.13 6.91
CA CYS A 19 10.58 0.18 5.48
C CYS A 19 9.30 0.81 4.90
N CYS A 20 8.13 0.26 5.24
CA CYS A 20 6.84 0.68 4.75
C CYS A 20 6.46 2.09 5.21
N ASN A 21 6.93 2.51 6.39
CA ASN A 21 6.72 3.88 6.86
C ASN A 21 7.48 4.89 6.01
N GLY A 22 8.66 4.53 5.49
CA GLY A 22 9.40 5.34 4.53
C GLY A 22 8.64 5.51 3.22
N TRP A 23 8.04 4.44 2.70
CA TRP A 23 7.21 4.49 1.50
C TRP A 23 5.98 5.38 1.68
N VAL A 24 5.28 5.29 2.82
CA VAL A 24 4.15 6.18 3.15
C VAL A 24 4.57 7.64 3.11
N LYS A 25 5.68 7.99 3.76
CA LYS A 25 6.21 9.36 3.76
C LYS A 25 6.52 9.84 2.35
N HIS A 26 7.16 9.00 1.53
CA HIS A 26 7.48 9.33 0.15
C HIS A 26 6.22 9.65 -0.68
N MET A 27 5.19 8.80 -0.57
CA MET A 27 3.92 8.99 -1.28
C MET A 27 3.17 10.24 -0.82
N GLN A 28 3.16 10.52 0.49
CA GLN A 28 2.58 11.76 1.04
C GLN A 28 3.33 12.99 0.54
N SER A 29 4.67 12.97 0.50
CA SER A 29 5.48 14.06 -0.07
C SER A 29 5.24 14.27 -1.57
N ALA A 30 4.87 13.22 -2.30
CA ALA A 30 4.46 13.32 -3.71
C ALA A 30 3.05 13.91 -3.90
N GLY A 31 2.31 14.16 -2.80
CA GLY A 31 0.98 14.79 -2.79
C GLY A 31 -0.18 13.81 -2.68
N TYR A 32 0.07 12.51 -2.49
CA TYR A 32 -1.00 11.52 -2.34
C TYR A 32 -1.59 11.53 -0.94
N ALA A 33 -2.91 11.37 -0.84
CA ALA A 33 -3.58 11.05 0.42
C ALA A 33 -3.42 9.56 0.73
N VAL A 34 -2.52 9.22 1.65
CA VAL A 34 -2.20 7.83 2.01
C VAL A 34 -2.87 7.44 3.32
N LYS A 35 -3.66 6.35 3.28
CA LYS A 35 -4.25 5.69 4.44
C LYS A 35 -3.57 4.35 4.68
N ALA A 36 -2.58 4.35 5.56
CA ALA A 36 -1.88 3.15 5.99
C ALA A 36 -2.62 2.43 7.12
N ARG A 37 -2.70 1.10 7.05
CA ARG A 37 -3.30 0.24 8.07
C ARG A 37 -2.35 -0.89 8.41
N ASP A 38 -2.12 -1.05 9.71
CA ASP A 38 -1.35 -2.16 10.25
C ASP A 38 -2.27 -3.35 10.41
N VAL A 39 -1.93 -4.47 9.78
CA VAL A 39 -2.75 -5.68 9.78
C VAL A 39 -1.89 -6.90 10.10
N SER A 40 -2.52 -7.97 10.62
CA SER A 40 -1.82 -9.24 10.81
C SER A 40 -1.39 -9.84 9.47
N GLN A 41 -0.39 -10.72 9.50
CA GLN A 41 0.10 -11.41 8.29
C GLN A 41 -1.01 -12.18 7.58
N ASP A 42 -1.88 -12.88 8.32
CA ASP A 42 -3.01 -13.61 7.72
C ASP A 42 -3.98 -12.70 6.96
N VAL A 43 -4.24 -11.51 7.49
CA VAL A 43 -5.09 -10.51 6.83
C VAL A 43 -4.37 -9.95 5.60
N LEU A 44 -3.09 -9.67 5.73
CA LEU A 44 -2.27 -9.15 4.62
C LEU A 44 -2.20 -10.14 3.45
N SER A 45 -1.92 -11.42 3.70
CA SER A 45 -1.92 -12.46 2.66
C SER A 45 -3.28 -12.63 1.99
N LYS A 46 -4.39 -12.52 2.74
CA LYS A 46 -5.74 -12.55 2.15
C LYS A 46 -5.97 -11.38 1.21
N ILE A 47 -5.57 -10.17 1.60
CA ILE A 47 -5.71 -8.96 0.77
C ILE A 47 -4.91 -9.11 -0.52
N LYS A 48 -3.68 -9.63 -0.43
CA LYS A 48 -2.80 -9.88 -1.59
C LYS A 48 -3.43 -10.84 -2.59
N ARG A 49 -3.89 -12.00 -2.11
CA ARG A 49 -4.58 -12.98 -2.96
C ARG A 49 -5.83 -12.39 -3.63
N GLN A 50 -6.63 -11.61 -2.88
CA GLN A 50 -7.80 -10.92 -3.43
C GLN A 50 -7.45 -9.84 -4.47
N ALA A 51 -6.25 -9.26 -4.39
CA ALA A 51 -5.72 -8.34 -5.39
C ALA A 51 -5.10 -9.05 -6.60
N GLY A 52 -5.15 -10.39 -6.67
CA GLY A 52 -4.56 -11.19 -7.75
C GLY A 52 -3.05 -11.38 -7.64
N ILE A 53 -2.46 -11.10 -6.47
CA ILE A 53 -1.03 -11.23 -6.22
C ILE A 53 -0.75 -12.67 -5.79
N SER A 54 0.07 -13.39 -6.57
CA SER A 54 0.51 -14.75 -6.24
C SER A 54 1.43 -14.75 -5.02
N ASP A 55 1.52 -15.90 -4.36
CA ASP A 55 2.32 -16.05 -3.13
C ASP A 55 3.81 -15.72 -3.36
N ASP A 56 4.35 -16.03 -4.55
CA ASP A 56 5.74 -15.78 -4.92
C ASP A 56 6.09 -14.30 -5.12
N LEU A 57 5.08 -13.43 -5.22
CA LEU A 57 5.25 -11.99 -5.43
C LEU A 57 5.00 -11.18 -4.15
N GLN A 58 4.68 -11.83 -3.03
CA GLN A 58 4.31 -11.13 -1.80
C GLN A 58 5.51 -10.54 -1.08
N SER A 59 5.39 -9.28 -0.64
CA SER A 59 6.39 -8.57 0.17
C SER A 59 5.83 -8.08 1.52
N CYS A 60 6.16 -6.87 1.98
CA CYS A 60 5.90 -6.36 3.32
C CYS A 60 4.57 -5.58 3.43
N HIS A 61 4.07 -5.06 2.32
CA HIS A 61 2.85 -4.26 2.18
C HIS A 61 2.22 -4.40 0.79
N THR A 62 0.94 -4.08 0.72
CA THR A 62 0.18 -3.91 -0.52
C THR A 62 -0.56 -2.60 -0.45
N ALA A 63 -0.48 -1.80 -1.52
CA ALA A 63 -1.26 -0.59 -1.68
C ALA A 63 -2.21 -0.69 -2.88
N LYS A 64 -3.33 0.03 -2.81
CA LYS A 64 -4.26 0.24 -3.91
C LYS A 64 -4.36 1.71 -4.22
N ILE A 65 -4.23 2.06 -5.50
CA ILE A 65 -4.30 3.44 -6.00
C ILE A 65 -5.11 3.43 -7.28
N GLY A 66 -6.31 4.01 -7.24
CA GLY A 66 -7.26 3.91 -8.34
C GLY A 66 -7.57 2.44 -8.67
N GLY A 67 -7.28 2.02 -9.90
CA GLY A 67 -7.47 0.64 -10.37
C GLY A 67 -6.24 -0.28 -10.21
N TYR A 68 -5.15 0.20 -9.61
CA TYR A 68 -3.88 -0.52 -9.55
C TYR A 68 -3.59 -1.06 -8.14
N ALA A 69 -2.96 -2.23 -8.08
CA ALA A 69 -2.31 -2.75 -6.89
C ALA A 69 -0.78 -2.55 -6.98
N ILE A 70 -0.17 -2.15 -5.87
CA ILE A 70 1.28 -1.96 -5.73
C ILE A 70 1.74 -2.86 -4.59
N GLU A 71 2.68 -3.75 -4.87
CA GLU A 71 3.22 -4.73 -3.92
C GLU A 71 4.67 -4.39 -3.60
N GLY A 72 5.05 -4.40 -2.32
CA GLY A 72 6.39 -3.99 -1.90
C GLY A 72 6.74 -4.29 -0.45
#